data_AF-A0A7X6SP69-F1
#
_entry.id   AF-A0A7X6SP69-F1
#
_cell.length_a   1.000
_cell.length_b   1.000
_cell.length_c   1.000
_cell.angle_alpha   90.00
_cell.angle_beta   90.00
_cell.angle_gamma   90.00
#
_symmetry.space_group_name_H-M   'P 1'
#
loop_
_entity.id
_entity.type
_entity.pdbx_description
1 polymer ?
#
loop_
_entity_poly.entity_id
_entity_poly.type
_entity_poly.pdbx_seq_one_letter_code
_entity_poly.pdbx_strand_id
1 'polypeptide(L)'
;PPLTPHTYLGQNYPNPFNPSTEIHFSLAEPGKVIIDIYNQKGELVRNLLNGNFTAGNNKVFWDGLDNQGKIVSSGVYYYRMRNGAYSSTRKMLLLK
;
A
#
# COMPACT_ATOMS: atom_id res chain seq x y z
N PRO A 1 -25.51 -13.45 6.81
CA PRO A 1 -25.00 -12.40 7.73
C PRO A 1 -24.40 -11.24 6.93
N PRO A 2 -24.65 -9.95 7.29
CA PRO A 2 -23.88 -8.87 6.70
C PRO A 2 -22.40 -9.07 7.06
N LEU A 3 -21.51 -8.95 6.07
CA LEU A 3 -20.07 -9.01 6.29
C LEU A 3 -19.68 -7.77 7.11
N THR A 4 -19.32 -7.96 8.37
CA THR A 4 -18.69 -6.91 9.16
C THR A 4 -17.37 -6.53 8.47
N PRO A 5 -17.12 -5.25 8.16
CA PRO A 5 -15.84 -4.82 7.65
C PRO A 5 -14.73 -5.20 8.63
N HIS A 6 -13.58 -5.62 8.11
CA HIS A 6 -12.41 -5.96 8.91
C HIS A 6 -11.22 -5.14 8.41
N THR A 7 -10.38 -4.66 9.30
CA THR A 7 -9.16 -3.95 8.89
C THR A 7 -8.17 -4.94 8.31
N TYR A 8 -7.82 -4.80 7.03
CA TYR A 8 -6.81 -5.63 6.38
C TYR A 8 -6.05 -4.92 5.27
N LEU A 9 -4.86 -5.43 4.94
CA LEU A 9 -4.04 -5.03 3.80
C LEU A 9 -3.96 -6.18 2.78
N GLY A 10 -4.52 -5.95 1.60
CA GLY A 10 -4.54 -6.89 0.49
C GLY A 10 -3.19 -6.97 -0.22
N GLN A 11 -3.02 -8.03 -1.01
CA GLN A 11 -1.92 -8.14 -1.97
C GLN A 11 -2.17 -7.16 -3.13
N ASN A 12 -1.11 -6.49 -3.60
CA ASN A 12 -1.20 -5.59 -4.74
C ASN A 12 -1.53 -6.38 -6.02
N TYR A 13 -2.29 -5.77 -6.94
CA TYR A 13 -2.61 -6.36 -8.23
C TYR A 13 -2.46 -5.33 -9.37
N PRO A 14 -1.77 -5.66 -10.47
CA PRO A 14 -1.03 -6.92 -10.70
C PRO A 14 0.20 -7.04 -9.79
N ASN A 15 0.73 -8.26 -9.63
CA ASN A 15 2.04 -8.54 -9.01
C ASN A 15 2.63 -9.81 -9.64
N PRO A 16 3.74 -9.74 -10.41
CA PRO A 16 4.56 -8.56 -10.67
C PRO A 16 3.83 -7.48 -11.48
N PHE A 17 4.29 -6.23 -11.43
CA PHE A 17 3.63 -5.10 -12.09
C PHE A 17 4.59 -4.23 -12.90
N ASN A 18 4.07 -3.48 -13.89
CA ASN A 18 4.80 -2.52 -14.72
C ASN A 18 3.84 -1.46 -15.33
N PRO A 19 4.05 -0.15 -15.14
CA PRO A 19 4.79 0.48 -14.05
C PRO A 19 3.92 0.66 -12.79
N SER A 20 2.61 0.36 -12.86
CA SER A 20 1.66 0.65 -11.80
C SER A 20 0.95 -0.58 -11.24
N THR A 21 0.51 -0.47 -9.99
CA THR A 21 -0.24 -1.50 -9.27
C THR A 21 -1.28 -0.87 -8.34
N GLU A 22 -2.35 -1.59 -8.08
CA GLU A 22 -3.40 -1.23 -7.13
C GLU A 22 -3.16 -1.94 -5.80
N ILE A 23 -3.16 -1.18 -4.70
CA ILE A 23 -3.09 -1.70 -3.34
C ILE A 23 -4.48 -1.57 -2.72
N HIS A 24 -5.12 -2.70 -2.49
CA HIS A 24 -6.40 -2.78 -1.80
C HIS A 24 -6.21 -2.89 -0.29
N PHE A 25 -7.03 -2.17 0.46
CA PHE A 25 -7.12 -2.30 1.91
C PHE A 25 -8.56 -2.11 2.36
N SER A 26 -8.89 -2.58 3.55
CA SER A 26 -10.20 -2.37 4.16
C SER A 26 -10.06 -1.88 5.58
N LEU A 27 -11.07 -1.21 6.07
CA LEU A 27 -11.14 -0.68 7.42
C LEU A 27 -12.39 -1.21 8.12
N ALA A 28 -12.23 -1.73 9.35
CA ALA A 28 -13.36 -2.09 10.21
C ALA A 28 -14.18 -0.85 10.60
N GLU A 29 -13.49 0.25 10.91
CA GLU A 29 -14.05 1.53 11.32
C GLU A 29 -13.35 2.67 10.58
N PRO A 30 -14.00 3.84 10.40
CA PRO A 30 -13.35 5.00 9.80
C PRO A 30 -12.12 5.43 10.58
N GLY A 31 -11.06 5.88 9.90
CA GLY A 31 -9.87 6.33 10.60
C GLY A 31 -8.70 6.71 9.71
N LYS A 32 -7.61 7.12 10.35
CA LYS A 32 -6.37 7.51 9.67
C LYS A 32 -5.63 6.29 9.15
N VAL A 33 -5.24 6.33 7.88
CA VAL A 33 -4.44 5.31 7.21
C VAL A 33 -3.17 5.94 6.66
N ILE A 34 -2.06 5.26 6.92
CA ILE A 34 -0.77 5.57 6.31
C ILE A 34 -0.31 4.34 5.53
N ILE A 35 0.02 4.50 4.25
CA ILE A 35 0.67 3.47 3.43
C ILE A 35 2.01 4.03 2.95
N ASP A 36 3.07 3.37 3.39
CA ASP A 36 4.45 3.70 3.04
C ASP A 36 5.06 2.59 2.18
N ILE A 37 5.91 2.95 1.23
CA ILE A 37 6.66 2.02 0.38
C ILE A 37 8.13 2.08 0.75
N TYR A 38 8.74 0.90 0.86
CA TYR A 38 10.14 0.70 1.21
C TYR A 38 10.83 -0.17 0.16
N ASN A 39 12.12 0.05 -0.04
CA ASN A 39 12.95 -0.87 -0.82
C ASN A 39 13.41 -2.06 0.04
N GLN A 40 14.15 -2.98 -0.56
CA GLN A 40 14.70 -4.17 0.11
C GLN A 40 15.67 -3.89 1.28
N LYS A 41 16.21 -2.67 1.38
CA LYS A 41 17.07 -2.25 2.50
C LYS A 41 16.25 -1.66 3.66
N GLY A 42 14.93 -1.55 3.50
CA GLY A 42 14.05 -0.88 4.47
C GLY A 42 14.06 0.64 4.38
N GLU A 43 14.68 1.21 3.34
CA GLU A 43 14.68 2.66 3.12
C GLU A 43 13.33 3.10 2.57
N LEU A 44 12.79 4.21 3.09
CA LEU A 44 11.51 4.78 2.63
C LEU A 44 11.67 5.33 1.21
N VAL A 45 10.83 4.84 0.31
CA VAL A 45 10.78 5.22 -1.10
C VAL A 45 9.66 6.24 -1.34
N ARG A 46 8.46 5.96 -0.84
CA ARG A 46 7.26 6.77 -1.10
C ARG A 46 6.34 6.75 0.13
N ASN A 47 5.88 7.91 0.58
CA ASN A 47 4.68 8.01 1.42
C ASN A 47 3.48 8.02 0.47
N LEU A 48 2.93 6.83 0.19
CA LEU A 48 1.93 6.65 -0.85
C LEU A 48 0.57 7.21 -0.44
N LEU A 49 0.24 7.06 0.85
CA LEU A 49 -1.04 7.46 1.40
C LEU A 49 -0.85 7.96 2.83
N ASN A 50 -1.51 9.06 3.18
CA ASN A 50 -1.61 9.56 4.55
C ASN A 50 -2.88 10.40 4.69
N GLY A 51 -3.98 9.78 5.13
CA GLY A 51 -5.28 10.45 5.18
C GLY A 51 -6.31 9.69 5.99
N ASN A 52 -7.48 10.30 6.17
CA ASN A 52 -8.63 9.67 6.82
C ASN A 52 -9.51 8.99 5.77
N PHE A 53 -9.96 7.77 6.06
CA PHE A 53 -10.80 6.95 5.18
C PHE A 53 -12.01 6.43 5.94
N THR A 54 -13.08 6.12 5.20
CA THR A 54 -14.28 5.49 5.75
C THR A 54 -14.08 3.99 5.92
N ALA A 55 -14.91 3.37 6.77
CA ALA A 55 -15.00 1.92 6.88
C ALA A 55 -15.31 1.27 5.53
N GLY A 56 -14.91 0.02 5.37
CA GLY A 56 -15.06 -0.75 4.15
C GLY A 56 -13.84 -0.69 3.23
N ASN A 57 -14.05 -1.11 1.98
CA ASN A 57 -12.98 -1.34 1.02
C ASN A 57 -12.51 -0.03 0.39
N ASN A 58 -11.19 0.13 0.36
CA ASN A 58 -10.49 1.29 -0.17
C ASN A 58 -9.32 0.82 -1.04
N LYS A 59 -8.77 1.75 -1.82
CA LYS A 59 -7.65 1.47 -2.71
C LYS A 59 -6.75 2.68 -2.91
N VAL A 60 -5.50 2.40 -3.23
CA VAL A 60 -4.52 3.40 -3.66
C VAL A 60 -3.65 2.83 -4.77
N PHE A 61 -3.19 3.68 -5.69
CA PHE A 61 -2.31 3.30 -6.78
C PHE A 61 -0.87 3.70 -6.47
N TRP A 62 0.07 2.81 -6.76
CA TRP A 62 1.47 3.17 -6.89
C TRP A 62 1.90 3.08 -8.35
N ASP A 63 2.66 4.07 -8.81
CA ASP A 63 3.11 4.29 -10.17
C ASP A 63 4.61 4.00 -10.37
N GLY A 64 5.27 3.43 -9.36
CA GLY A 64 6.71 3.17 -9.40
C GLY A 64 7.56 4.43 -9.22
N LEU A 65 7.00 5.52 -8.71
CA LEU A 65 7.73 6.75 -8.38
C LEU A 65 8.09 6.81 -6.89
N ASP A 66 9.21 7.45 -6.58
CA ASP A 66 9.59 7.85 -5.22
C ASP A 66 8.89 9.17 -4.80
N ASN A 67 9.17 9.65 -3.59
CA ASN A 67 8.64 10.93 -3.08
C ASN A 67 9.05 12.17 -3.89
N GLN A 68 10.12 12.09 -4.68
CA GLN A 68 10.59 13.18 -5.55
C GLN A 68 9.98 13.09 -6.95
N GLY A 69 9.10 12.13 -7.21
CA GLY A 69 8.52 11.90 -8.53
C GLY A 69 9.49 11.22 -9.51
N LYS A 70 10.62 10.69 -9.02
CA LYS A 70 11.58 9.98 -9.85
C LYS A 70 11.21 8.50 -9.92
N ILE A 71 11.37 7.93 -11.11
CA ILE A 71 11.10 6.51 -11.30
C ILE A 71 12.16 5.66 -10.59
N VAL A 72 11.69 4.65 -9.86
CA VAL A 72 12.54 3.69 -9.16
C VAL A 72 12.96 2.52 -10.05
N SER A 73 13.98 1.78 -9.64
CA SER A 73 14.50 0.61 -10.39
C SER A 73 13.59 -0.61 -10.23
N SER A 74 13.63 -1.54 -11.20
CA SER A 74 13.01 -2.86 -11.05
C SER A 74 13.52 -3.57 -9.80
N GLY A 75 12.66 -4.33 -9.14
CA GLY A 75 13.06 -5.08 -7.95
C GLY A 75 11.95 -5.26 -6.93
N VAL A 76 12.36 -5.78 -5.77
CA VAL A 76 11.46 -6.05 -4.66
C VAL A 76 11.25 -4.78 -3.85
N TYR A 77 9.98 -4.48 -3.59
CA TYR A 77 9.53 -3.44 -2.69
C TYR A 77 8.58 -4.01 -1.65
N TYR A 78 8.42 -3.27 -0.56
CA TYR A 78 7.49 -3.58 0.52
C TYR A 78 6.59 -2.40 0.73
N TYR A 79 5.29 -2.63 0.89
CA TYR A 79 4.37 -1.59 1.33
C TYR A 79 3.80 -1.95 2.69
N ARG A 80 3.69 -0.96 3.56
CA ARG A 80 3.22 -1.12 4.94
C ARG A 80 2.06 -0.19 5.20
N MET A 81 0.95 -0.77 5.66
CA MET A 81 -0.20 -0.04 6.16
C MET A 81 -0.10 0.14 7.68
N ARG A 82 -0.49 1.31 8.18
CA ARG A 82 -0.70 1.62 9.60
C ARG A 82 -2.06 2.27 9.80
N ASN A 83 -2.82 1.78 10.78
CA ASN A 83 -4.11 2.31 11.22
C ASN A 83 -4.31 2.00 12.71
N GLY A 84 -4.18 2.99 13.59
CA GLY A 84 -4.19 2.74 15.05
C GLY A 84 -3.14 1.70 15.47
N ALA A 85 -3.57 0.64 16.15
CA ALA A 85 -2.73 -0.50 16.53
C ALA A 85 -2.48 -1.50 15.38
N TYR A 86 -3.23 -1.43 14.28
CA TYR A 86 -3.06 -2.31 13.13
C TYR A 86 -1.82 -1.91 12.32
N SER A 87 -0.94 -2.88 12.07
CA SER A 87 0.13 -2.75 11.08
C SER A 87 0.29 -4.04 10.29
N SER A 88 0.40 -3.90 8.97
CA SER A 88 0.62 -5.03 8.07
C SER A 88 1.52 -4.62 6.92
N THR A 89 2.39 -5.54 6.52
CA THR A 89 3.37 -5.33 5.44
C THR A 89 3.19 -6.41 4.39
N ARG A 90 3.29 -6.03 3.13
CA ARG A 90 3.22 -6.94 1.97
C ARG A 90 4.36 -6.64 1.01
N LYS A 91 4.79 -7.67 0.29
CA LYS A 91 5.87 -7.61 -0.71
C LYS A 91 5.27 -7.45 -2.11
N MET A 92 5.91 -6.66 -2.95
CA MET A 92 5.57 -6.50 -4.37
C MET A 92 6.83 -6.53 -5.25
N LEU A 93 6.68 -6.95 -6.51
CA LEU A 93 7.76 -6.98 -7.50
C LEU A 93 7.45 -6.03 -8.65
N LEU A 94 8.26 -4.97 -8.78
CA LEU A 94 8.24 -4.08 -9.94
C LEU A 94 9.10 -4.70 -11.03
N LEU A 95 8.49 -4.99 -12.18
CA LEU A 95 9.19 -5.32 -13.41
C LEU A 95 9.19 -4.11 -14.32
N LYS A 96 10.29 -3.92 -15.03
CA LYS A 96 10.47 -2.84 -15.98
C LYS A 96 11.29 -3.37 -17.13
#